data_AF-A0A958UJE9-F1
#
_entry.id   AF-A0A958UJE9-F1
#
_cell.length_a   1.000
_cell.length_b   1.000
_cell.length_c   1.000
_cell.angle_alpha   90.00
_cell.angle_beta   90.00
_cell.angle_gamma   90.00
#
_symmetry.space_group_name_H-M   'P 1'
#
loop_
_entity.id
_entity.type
_entity.pdbx_description
1 polymer ?
#
loop_
_entity_poly.entity_id
_entity_poly.type
_entity_poly.pdbx_seq_one_letter_code
_entity_poly.pdbx_strand_id
1 'polypeptide(L)'
;MEKDKRKNYSKILLIVGTLLMIIAPIIFTYLFKINISESAEIGETIGGITSPVVSLIGAILLYYALSAQIDSNKLLAEQIEEDRVKERKQNEEEHISQLYQFFSKNIEEYTYELKNTDGSLSNIFKGSIALHYFVEFIQKENINPHNTEELLQDRNVREFVSIIESSKLMIDSLQESIIDTEDKVYYKNLISHQLTYKISPNFDSISKYGKEVEECKVCEINHGQFPAFILKMLLETKQELEKI
;
A
#
# COMPACT_ATOMS: atom_id res chain seq x y z
N MET A 1 15.03 2.36 -31.44
CA MET A 1 15.53 2.15 -32.82
C MET A 1 14.46 2.36 -33.90
N GLU A 2 13.21 1.92 -33.72
CA GLU A 2 12.14 2.07 -34.73
C GLU A 2 11.48 3.47 -34.74
N LYS A 3 11.36 4.13 -33.58
CA LYS A 3 10.86 5.52 -33.46
C LYS A 3 11.77 6.55 -34.15
N ASP A 4 13.09 6.40 -34.04
CA ASP A 4 14.06 7.28 -34.72
C ASP A 4 14.01 7.14 -36.24
N LYS A 5 13.80 5.92 -36.73
CA LYS A 5 13.60 5.66 -38.16
C LYS A 5 12.33 6.35 -38.66
N ARG A 6 11.19 6.22 -37.95
CA ARG A 6 9.93 6.90 -38.32
C ARG A 6 10.10 8.42 -38.42
N LYS A 7 10.75 9.05 -37.43
CA LYS A 7 11.03 10.50 -37.44
C LYS A 7 11.88 10.91 -38.65
N ASN A 8 12.88 10.12 -39.02
CA ASN A 8 13.71 10.39 -40.19
C ASN A 8 12.95 10.19 -41.50
N TYR A 9 12.11 9.15 -41.60
CA TYR A 9 11.27 8.94 -42.79
C TYR A 9 10.23 10.06 -42.98
N SER A 10 9.56 10.52 -41.92
CA SER A 10 8.62 11.65 -42.02
C SER A 10 9.31 12.93 -42.52
N LYS A 11 10.54 13.21 -42.06
CA LYS A 11 11.33 14.36 -42.53
C LYS A 11 11.72 14.22 -44.00
N ILE A 12 12.19 13.04 -44.42
CA ILE A 12 12.55 12.76 -45.81
C ILE A 12 11.32 12.87 -46.72
N LEU A 13 10.18 12.33 -46.31
CA LEU A 13 8.91 12.44 -47.03
C LEU A 13 8.44 13.89 -47.20
N LEU A 14 8.59 14.72 -46.16
CA LEU A 14 8.31 16.15 -46.26
C LEU A 14 9.21 16.86 -47.27
N ILE A 15 10.51 16.59 -47.22
CA ILE A 15 11.49 17.20 -48.14
C ILE A 15 11.23 16.75 -49.59
N VAL A 16 11.06 15.45 -49.81
CA VAL A 16 10.78 14.86 -51.12
C VAL A 16 9.43 15.34 -51.65
N GLY A 17 8.41 15.43 -50.79
CA GLY A 17 7.10 15.97 -51.13
C GLY A 17 7.10 17.43 -51.55
N THR A 18 7.88 18.24 -50.83
CA THR A 18 8.05 19.66 -51.13
C THR A 18 8.78 19.85 -52.46
N LEU A 19 9.82 19.05 -52.72
CA LEU A 19 10.53 19.05 -54.00
C LEU A 19 9.63 18.56 -55.15
N LEU A 20 8.82 17.53 -54.93
CA LEU A 20 7.86 17.03 -55.91
C LEU A 20 6.81 18.08 -56.28
N MET A 21 6.36 18.93 -55.35
CA MET A 21 5.44 20.03 -55.68
C MET A 21 6.04 21.03 -56.67
N ILE A 22 7.36 21.25 -56.63
CA ILE A 22 8.05 22.17 -57.54
C ILE A 22 8.33 21.49 -58.89
N ILE A 23 8.71 20.21 -58.85
CA ILE A 23 9.20 19.47 -60.02
C ILE A 23 8.05 18.87 -60.85
N ALA A 24 6.96 18.41 -60.21
CA ALA A 24 5.86 17.73 -60.90
C ALA A 24 5.19 18.59 -61.98
N PRO A 25 4.87 19.88 -61.77
CA PRO A 25 4.32 20.73 -62.82
C PRO A 25 5.25 20.83 -64.03
N ILE A 26 6.56 21.00 -63.79
CA ILE A 26 7.57 21.13 -64.85
C ILE A 26 7.64 19.85 -65.69
N ILE A 27 7.71 18.68 -65.04
CA ILE A 27 7.77 17.39 -65.73
C ILE A 27 6.48 17.13 -66.52
N PHE A 28 5.31 17.32 -65.92
CA PHE A 28 4.04 17.04 -66.58
C PHE A 28 3.77 17.98 -67.76
N THR A 29 4.16 19.26 -67.66
CA THR A 29 4.09 20.21 -68.77
C THR A 29 4.93 19.74 -69.96
N TYR A 30 6.14 19.24 -69.69
CA TYR A 30 7.07 18.80 -70.74
C TYR A 30 6.70 17.44 -71.35
N LEU A 31 6.24 16.48 -70.54
CA LEU A 31 5.92 15.11 -70.98
C LEU A 31 4.56 15.00 -71.67
N PHE A 32 3.53 15.69 -71.16
CA PHE A 32 2.16 15.57 -71.66
C PHE A 32 1.73 16.71 -72.60
N LYS A 33 2.65 17.64 -72.92
CA LYS A 33 2.40 18.81 -73.79
C LYS A 33 1.15 19.61 -73.40
N ILE A 34 0.91 19.72 -72.10
CA ILE A 34 -0.20 20.51 -71.55
C ILE A 34 0.10 21.98 -71.85
N ASN A 35 -0.82 22.66 -72.55
CA ASN A 35 -0.60 24.02 -73.02
C ASN A 35 -1.02 25.02 -71.94
N ILE A 36 -0.04 25.67 -71.30
CA ILE A 36 -0.24 26.55 -70.14
C ILE A 36 -0.34 28.02 -70.60
N SER A 37 -0.95 28.28 -71.74
CA SER A 37 -0.92 29.59 -72.40
C SER A 37 -1.95 30.59 -71.89
N GLU A 38 -3.01 30.15 -71.19
CA GLU A 38 -4.02 31.03 -70.60
C GLU A 38 -3.88 31.08 -69.06
N SER A 39 -3.63 32.28 -68.53
CA SER A 39 -3.25 32.53 -67.13
C SER A 39 -4.28 32.06 -66.10
N ALA A 40 -5.55 31.94 -66.49
CA ALA A 40 -6.64 31.48 -65.63
C ALA A 40 -6.58 29.97 -65.34
N GLU A 41 -6.10 29.14 -66.27
CA GLU A 41 -6.04 27.68 -66.14
C GLU A 41 -4.75 27.16 -65.47
N ILE A 42 -3.72 28.01 -65.33
CA ILE A 42 -2.41 27.60 -64.79
C ILE A 42 -2.54 27.12 -63.34
N GLY A 43 -3.23 27.88 -62.50
CA GLY A 43 -3.44 27.53 -61.10
C GLY A 43 -4.30 26.27 -60.93
N GLU A 44 -5.31 26.11 -61.78
CA GLU A 44 -6.22 24.98 -61.76
C GLU A 44 -5.55 23.68 -62.27
N THR A 45 -4.70 23.79 -63.29
CA THR A 45 -3.96 22.66 -63.87
C THR A 45 -2.82 22.21 -62.95
N ILE A 46 -2.05 23.15 -62.38
CA ILE A 46 -1.01 22.84 -61.38
C ILE A 46 -1.64 22.27 -60.13
N GLY A 47 -2.74 22.87 -59.65
CA GLY A 47 -3.52 22.37 -58.51
C GLY A 47 -4.09 20.98 -58.75
N GLY A 48 -4.63 20.71 -59.93
CA GLY A 48 -5.20 19.41 -60.29
C GLY A 48 -4.16 18.27 -60.32
N ILE A 49 -2.94 18.56 -60.79
CA ILE A 49 -1.85 17.57 -60.85
C ILE A 49 -1.18 17.37 -59.48
N THR A 50 -0.99 18.45 -58.72
CA THR A 50 -0.28 18.40 -57.42
C THR A 50 -1.18 17.96 -56.28
N SER A 51 -2.48 18.23 -56.34
CA SER A 51 -3.45 17.92 -55.26
C SER A 51 -3.42 16.45 -54.83
N PRO A 52 -3.49 15.44 -55.72
CA PRO A 52 -3.40 14.03 -55.31
C PRO A 52 -2.09 13.67 -54.61
N VAL A 53 -0.96 14.25 -55.05
CA VAL A 53 0.36 14.02 -54.44
C VAL A 53 0.41 14.63 -53.04
N VAL A 54 -0.09 15.86 -52.88
CA VAL A 54 -0.18 16.53 -51.58
C VAL A 54 -1.12 15.79 -50.63
N SER A 55 -2.27 15.33 -51.12
CA SER A 55 -3.21 14.53 -50.32
C SER A 55 -2.59 13.20 -49.86
N LEU A 56 -1.83 12.52 -50.72
CA LEU A 56 -1.15 11.28 -50.37
C LEU A 56 -0.08 11.51 -49.29
N ILE A 57 0.74 12.56 -49.45
CA ILE A 57 1.78 12.90 -48.48
C ILE A 57 1.15 13.34 -47.15
N GLY A 58 0.09 14.14 -47.20
CA GLY A 58 -0.70 14.54 -46.04
C GLY A 58 -1.25 13.33 -45.28
N ALA A 59 -1.82 12.36 -46.00
CA ALA A 59 -2.34 11.12 -45.41
C ALA A 59 -1.22 10.28 -44.75
N ILE A 60 -0.05 10.17 -45.38
CA ILE A 60 1.10 9.45 -44.82
C ILE A 60 1.63 10.14 -43.56
N LEU A 61 1.75 11.47 -43.58
CA LEU A 61 2.19 12.24 -42.41
C LEU A 61 1.18 12.16 -41.27
N LEU A 62 -0.12 12.23 -41.59
CA LEU A 62 -1.20 12.04 -40.62
C LEU A 62 -1.15 10.64 -40.00
N TYR A 63 -0.94 9.60 -40.80
CA TYR A 63 -0.76 8.24 -40.30
C TYR A 63 0.41 8.14 -39.31
N TYR A 64 1.57 8.73 -39.63
CA TYR A 64 2.71 8.74 -38.71
C TYR A 64 2.42 9.53 -37.43
N ALA A 65 1.73 10.66 -37.54
CA ALA A 65 1.34 11.47 -36.38
C ALA A 65 0.39 10.69 -35.45
N LEU A 66 -0.65 10.06 -36.01
CA LEU A 66 -1.59 9.23 -35.26
C LEU A 66 -0.91 8.01 -34.64
N SER A 67 -0.01 7.34 -35.37
CA SER A 67 0.78 6.23 -34.84
C SER A 67 1.64 6.67 -33.65
N ALA A 68 2.30 7.82 -33.74
CA ALA A 68 3.10 8.36 -32.64
C ALA A 68 2.23 8.75 -31.42
N GLN A 69 1.03 9.28 -31.66
CA GLN A 69 0.05 9.58 -30.60
C GLN A 69 -0.41 8.31 -29.89
N ILE A 70 -0.74 7.24 -30.62
CA ILE A 70 -1.11 5.94 -30.04
C ILE A 70 0.03 5.38 -29.19
N ASP A 71 1.27 5.44 -29.70
CA ASP A 71 2.45 4.98 -28.95
C ASP A 71 2.67 5.81 -27.68
N SER A 72 2.40 7.12 -27.71
CA SER A 72 2.49 7.99 -26.54
C SER A 72 1.41 7.67 -25.50
N ASN A 73 0.18 7.40 -25.94
CA ASN A 73 -0.93 7.06 -25.05
C ASN A 73 -0.70 5.72 -24.34
N LYS A 74 -0.09 4.75 -25.01
CA LYS A 74 0.30 3.48 -24.38
C LYS A 74 1.32 3.69 -23.26
N LEU A 75 2.39 4.44 -23.54
CA LEU A 75 3.41 4.75 -22.53
C LEU A 75 2.82 5.53 -21.36
N LEU A 76 1.92 6.48 -21.63
CA LEU A 76 1.24 7.22 -20.57
C LEU A 76 0.35 6.31 -19.72
N ALA A 77 -0.37 5.36 -20.34
CA ALA A 77 -1.18 4.40 -19.61
C ALA A 77 -0.34 3.47 -18.72
N GLU A 78 0.80 3.01 -19.23
CA GLU A 78 1.78 2.21 -18.46
C GLU A 78 2.31 3.01 -17.27
N GLN A 79 2.72 4.27 -17.48
CA GLN A 79 3.19 5.15 -16.40
C GLN A 79 2.12 5.43 -15.34
N ILE A 80 0.88 5.68 -15.75
CA ILE A 80 -0.24 5.89 -14.81
C ILE A 80 -0.46 4.65 -13.95
N GLU A 81 -0.33 3.45 -14.53
CA GLU A 81 -0.51 2.22 -13.77
C GLU A 81 0.65 1.97 -12.80
N GLU A 82 1.89 2.21 -13.23
CA GLU A 82 3.07 2.18 -12.34
C GLU A 82 2.92 3.17 -11.17
N ASP A 83 2.50 4.40 -11.46
CA ASP A 83 2.27 5.44 -10.46
C ASP A 83 1.14 5.06 -9.49
N ARG A 84 0.04 4.45 -9.97
CA ARG A 84 -1.04 3.96 -9.11
C ARG A 84 -0.58 2.86 -8.17
N VAL A 85 0.22 1.91 -8.66
CA VAL A 85 0.75 0.83 -7.81
C VAL A 85 1.68 1.41 -6.75
N LYS A 86 2.52 2.38 -7.12
CA LYS A 86 3.40 3.07 -6.19
C LYS A 86 2.64 3.88 -5.14
N GLU A 87 1.62 4.64 -5.55
CA GLU A 87 0.76 5.41 -4.65
C GLU A 87 0.01 4.48 -3.68
N ARG A 88 -0.56 3.39 -4.19
CA ARG A 88 -1.23 2.39 -3.35
C ARG A 88 -0.28 1.83 -2.29
N LYS A 89 0.95 1.49 -2.68
CA LYS A 89 1.96 0.98 -1.76
C LYS A 89 2.33 2.00 -0.69
N GLN A 90 2.54 3.26 -1.07
CA GLN A 90 2.82 4.36 -0.13
C GLN A 90 1.66 4.57 0.86
N ASN A 91 0.41 4.51 0.38
CA ASN A 91 -0.76 4.63 1.24
C ASN A 91 -0.88 3.46 2.23
N GLU A 92 -0.59 2.23 1.79
CA GLU A 92 -0.56 1.06 2.69
C GLU A 92 0.56 1.16 3.72
N GLU A 93 1.76 1.63 3.35
CA GLU A 93 2.86 1.92 4.29
C GLU A 93 2.46 2.96 5.34
N GLU A 94 1.77 4.03 4.92
CA GLU A 94 1.28 5.06 5.83
C GLU A 94 0.23 4.52 6.80
N HIS A 95 -0.74 3.74 6.32
CA HIS A 95 -1.75 3.11 7.18
C HIS A 95 -1.12 2.17 8.21
N ILE A 96 -0.13 1.36 7.82
CA ILE A 96 0.59 0.47 8.74
C ILE A 96 1.38 1.28 9.79
N SER A 97 2.01 2.37 9.37
CA SER A 97 2.69 3.29 10.29
C SER A 97 1.72 3.88 11.31
N GLN A 98 0.54 4.31 10.88
CA GLN A 98 -0.50 4.85 11.76
C GLN A 98 -1.03 3.77 12.73
N LEU A 99 -1.24 2.53 12.25
CA LEU A 99 -1.63 1.40 13.10
C LEU A 99 -0.57 1.10 14.16
N TYR A 100 0.72 1.12 13.80
CA TYR A 100 1.81 0.96 14.76
C TYR A 100 1.81 2.07 15.81
N GLN A 101 1.66 3.33 15.39
CA GLN A 101 1.60 4.47 16.31
C GLN A 101 0.41 4.36 17.26
N PHE A 102 -0.75 3.96 16.75
CA PHE A 102 -1.95 3.71 17.56
C PHE A 102 -1.71 2.60 18.59
N PHE A 103 -1.16 1.46 18.16
CA PHE A 103 -0.81 0.35 19.05
C PHE A 103 0.20 0.76 20.14
N SER A 104 1.31 1.40 19.76
CA SER A 104 2.33 1.85 20.71
C SER A 104 1.74 2.86 21.71
N LYS A 105 0.91 3.78 21.22
CA LYS A 105 0.24 4.79 22.06
C LYS A 105 -0.74 4.15 23.04
N ASN A 106 -1.53 3.16 22.61
CA ASN A 106 -2.43 2.44 23.50
C ASN A 106 -1.68 1.75 24.65
N ILE A 107 -0.50 1.20 24.38
CA ILE A 107 0.36 0.64 25.43
C ILE A 107 0.80 1.76 26.39
N GLU A 108 1.30 2.88 25.88
CA GLU A 108 1.84 3.99 26.68
C GLU A 108 0.77 4.69 27.54
N GLU A 109 -0.43 4.84 26.99
CA GLU A 109 -1.56 5.51 27.64
C GLU A 109 -2.34 4.60 28.59
N TYR A 110 -2.11 3.28 28.56
CA TYR A 110 -2.71 2.34 29.49
C TYR A 110 -2.47 2.77 30.94
N THR A 111 -3.54 2.84 31.73
CA THR A 111 -3.48 3.31 33.12
C THR A 111 -3.95 2.23 34.08
N TYR A 112 -3.33 2.16 35.25
CA TYR A 112 -3.80 1.31 36.34
C TYR A 112 -3.82 2.10 37.65
N GLU A 113 -4.97 2.10 38.31
CA GLU A 113 -5.22 2.86 39.53
C GLU A 113 -5.19 1.93 40.76
N LEU A 114 -4.22 2.15 41.66
CA LEU A 114 -4.26 1.53 42.99
C LEU A 114 -5.11 2.36 43.92
N LYS A 115 -6.06 1.70 44.60
CA LYS A 115 -6.91 2.30 45.63
C LYS A 115 -6.48 1.81 47.01
N ASN A 116 -6.57 2.71 47.99
CA ASN A 116 -6.41 2.39 49.40
C ASN A 116 -7.62 1.58 49.90
N THR A 117 -7.54 1.04 51.12
CA THR A 117 -8.62 0.28 51.77
C THR A 117 -9.91 1.08 51.97
N ASP A 118 -9.82 2.41 52.01
CA ASP A 118 -10.97 3.32 52.10
C ASP A 118 -11.56 3.69 50.73
N GLY A 119 -11.03 3.12 49.65
CA GLY A 119 -11.43 3.40 48.27
C GLY A 119 -10.82 4.68 47.67
N SER A 120 -10.04 5.44 48.44
CA SER A 120 -9.33 6.62 47.93
C SER A 120 -8.21 6.22 46.98
N LEU A 121 -7.98 7.02 45.95
CA LEU A 121 -6.91 6.78 44.99
C LEU A 121 -5.55 6.94 45.67
N SER A 122 -4.73 5.90 45.61
CA SER A 122 -3.37 5.86 46.16
C SER A 122 -2.34 6.29 45.13
N ASN A 123 -2.33 5.62 43.97
CA ASN A 123 -1.36 5.85 42.91
C ASN A 123 -1.96 5.54 41.54
N ILE A 124 -1.49 6.25 40.50
CA ILE A 124 -1.79 5.95 39.10
C ILE A 124 -0.50 5.54 38.41
N PHE A 125 -0.48 4.33 37.85
CA PHE A 125 0.60 3.87 36.98
C PHE A 125 0.21 4.07 35.51
N LYS A 126 1.22 4.16 34.64
CA LYS A 126 1.04 4.25 33.19
C LYS A 126 1.94 3.29 32.44
N GLY A 127 1.59 2.98 31.21
CA GLY A 127 2.43 2.22 30.29
C GLY A 127 2.64 0.77 30.72
N SER A 128 3.84 0.24 30.44
CA SER A 128 4.22 -1.12 30.82
C SER A 128 4.21 -1.37 32.33
N ILE A 129 4.38 -0.34 33.16
CA ILE A 129 4.30 -0.46 34.62
C ILE A 129 2.84 -0.69 35.05
N ALA A 130 1.89 0.01 34.44
CA ALA A 130 0.46 -0.23 34.68
C ALA A 130 0.05 -1.65 34.26
N LEU A 131 0.56 -2.13 33.12
CA LEU A 131 0.34 -3.52 32.68
C LEU A 131 0.86 -4.54 33.69
N HIS A 132 2.05 -4.30 34.27
CA HIS A 132 2.61 -5.14 35.32
C HIS A 132 1.67 -5.26 36.52
N TYR A 133 1.21 -4.14 37.06
CA TYR A 133 0.30 -4.14 38.22
C TYR A 133 -1.06 -4.75 37.90
N PHE A 134 -1.59 -4.52 36.69
CA PHE A 134 -2.82 -5.16 36.24
C PHE A 134 -2.70 -6.69 36.21
N VAL A 135 -1.63 -7.23 35.62
CA VAL A 135 -1.44 -8.69 35.57
C VAL A 135 -1.26 -9.26 36.98
N GLU A 136 -0.50 -8.59 37.85
CA GLU A 136 -0.37 -9.03 39.24
C GLU A 136 -1.71 -9.02 39.99
N PHE A 137 -2.55 -8.01 39.77
CA PHE A 137 -3.88 -7.92 40.39
C PHE A 137 -4.77 -9.07 39.95
N ILE A 138 -4.88 -9.30 38.64
CA ILE A 138 -5.69 -10.37 38.08
C ILE A 138 -5.25 -11.76 38.57
N GLN A 139 -3.95 -11.97 38.81
CA GLN A 139 -3.43 -13.23 39.34
C GLN A 139 -3.66 -13.44 40.85
N LYS A 140 -3.86 -12.36 41.62
CA LYS A 140 -4.02 -12.43 43.09
C LYS A 140 -5.48 -12.48 43.51
N GLU A 141 -6.36 -11.86 42.72
CA GLU A 141 -7.80 -11.87 42.97
C GLU A 141 -8.42 -13.21 42.55
N ASN A 142 -9.42 -13.68 43.31
CA ASN A 142 -10.13 -14.93 43.03
C ASN A 142 -11.15 -14.76 41.89
N ILE A 143 -10.69 -14.27 40.75
CA ILE A 143 -11.48 -14.00 39.56
C ILE A 143 -11.73 -15.31 38.82
N ASN A 144 -12.95 -15.52 38.32
CA ASN A 144 -13.23 -16.67 37.46
C ASN A 144 -12.58 -16.46 36.07
N PRO A 145 -11.53 -17.22 35.70
CA PRO A 145 -10.78 -17.00 34.47
C PRO A 145 -11.54 -17.40 33.20
N HIS A 146 -12.72 -18.03 33.35
CA HIS A 146 -13.59 -18.48 32.25
C HIS A 146 -14.85 -17.63 32.06
N ASN A 147 -15.11 -16.62 32.91
CA ASN A 147 -16.26 -15.73 32.74
C ASN A 147 -15.89 -14.48 31.93
N THR A 148 -15.75 -14.65 30.61
CA THR A 148 -15.36 -13.58 29.69
C THR A 148 -16.29 -12.36 29.77
N GLU A 149 -17.60 -12.56 29.88
CA GLU A 149 -18.58 -11.47 29.88
C GLU A 149 -18.46 -10.59 31.12
N GLU A 150 -18.26 -11.18 32.30
CA GLU A 150 -18.03 -10.47 33.56
C GLU A 150 -16.67 -9.75 33.53
N LEU A 151 -15.63 -10.41 33.05
CA LEU A 151 -14.29 -9.84 32.91
C LEU A 151 -14.27 -8.61 32.00
N LEU A 152 -15.01 -8.65 30.90
CA LEU A 152 -15.14 -7.52 29.98
C LEU A 152 -15.95 -6.36 30.55
N GLN A 153 -16.58 -6.48 31.73
CA GLN A 153 -17.16 -5.32 32.43
C GLN A 153 -16.09 -4.45 33.11
N ASP A 154 -14.91 -5.01 33.38
CA ASP A 154 -13.79 -4.25 33.92
C ASP A 154 -13.12 -3.38 32.83
N ARG A 155 -12.87 -2.10 33.17
CA ARG A 155 -12.25 -1.14 32.25
C ARG A 155 -10.83 -1.55 31.86
N ASN A 156 -10.01 -1.96 32.82
CA ASN A 156 -8.62 -2.33 32.61
C ASN A 156 -8.53 -3.58 31.71
N VAL A 157 -9.43 -4.55 31.91
CA VAL A 157 -9.54 -5.72 31.04
C VAL A 157 -9.86 -5.31 29.60
N ARG A 158 -10.87 -4.45 29.38
CA ARG A 158 -11.20 -3.98 28.01
C ARG A 158 -10.07 -3.20 27.35
N GLU A 159 -9.41 -2.31 28.08
CA GLU A 159 -8.27 -1.56 27.57
C GLU A 159 -7.11 -2.49 27.20
N PHE A 160 -6.86 -3.53 28.03
CA PHE A 160 -5.84 -4.53 27.72
C PHE A 160 -6.18 -5.38 26.50
N VAL A 161 -7.43 -5.81 26.37
CA VAL A 161 -7.93 -6.53 25.19
C VAL A 161 -7.78 -5.67 23.93
N SER A 162 -8.13 -4.38 24.00
CA SER A 162 -7.94 -3.42 22.90
C SER A 162 -6.48 -3.32 22.43
N ILE A 163 -5.52 -3.35 23.36
CA ILE A 163 -4.09 -3.38 23.01
C ILE A 163 -3.77 -4.63 22.18
N ILE A 164 -4.24 -5.81 22.61
CA ILE A 164 -3.99 -7.06 21.88
C ILE A 164 -4.68 -7.04 20.52
N GLU A 165 -5.93 -6.61 20.45
CA GLU A 165 -6.68 -6.49 19.18
C GLU A 165 -5.99 -5.53 18.21
N SER A 166 -5.49 -4.39 18.68
CA SER A 166 -4.75 -3.45 17.84
C SER A 166 -3.45 -4.06 17.28
N SER A 167 -2.77 -4.90 18.05
CA SER A 167 -1.60 -5.64 17.56
C SER A 167 -1.97 -6.69 16.51
N LYS A 168 -3.11 -7.37 16.68
CA LYS A 168 -3.63 -8.33 15.71
C LYS A 168 -4.01 -7.66 14.39
N LEU A 169 -4.75 -6.56 14.46
CA LEU A 169 -5.11 -5.77 13.28
C LEU A 169 -3.87 -5.32 12.49
N MET A 170 -2.79 -4.96 13.19
CA MET A 170 -1.53 -4.60 12.54
C MET A 170 -0.86 -5.81 11.86
N ILE A 171 -0.87 -6.98 12.50
CA ILE A 171 -0.32 -8.23 11.93
C ILE A 171 -1.10 -8.63 10.68
N ASP A 172 -2.43 -8.63 10.75
CA ASP A 172 -3.31 -8.96 9.63
C ASP A 172 -3.06 -8.00 8.45
N SER A 173 -3.00 -6.69 8.74
CA SER A 173 -2.70 -5.67 7.73
C SER A 173 -1.33 -5.87 7.09
N LEU A 174 -0.30 -6.25 7.86
CA LEU A 174 1.03 -6.54 7.33
C LEU A 174 1.05 -7.77 6.41
N GLN A 175 0.34 -8.84 6.78
CA GLN A 175 0.27 -10.07 5.99
C GLN A 175 -0.38 -9.79 4.62
N GLU A 176 -1.48 -9.07 4.60
CA GLU A 176 -2.27 -8.81 3.38
C GLU A 176 -1.71 -7.69 2.49
N SER A 177 -0.87 -6.81 3.03
CA SER A 177 -0.36 -5.63 2.31
C SER A 177 0.55 -5.97 1.13
N ILE A 178 0.61 -5.06 0.15
CA ILE A 178 1.50 -5.14 -1.03
C ILE A 178 2.87 -4.50 -0.81
N ILE A 179 3.18 -4.05 0.41
CA ILE A 179 4.46 -3.39 0.74
C ILE A 179 5.63 -4.37 0.62
N ASP A 180 6.85 -3.84 0.55
CA ASP A 180 8.04 -4.68 0.38
C ASP A 180 8.29 -5.55 1.60
N THR A 181 8.90 -6.71 1.35
CA THR A 181 9.28 -7.66 2.41
C THR A 181 10.20 -7.02 3.45
N GLU A 182 11.07 -6.09 3.05
CA GLU A 182 11.95 -5.36 3.97
C GLU A 182 11.15 -4.54 4.98
N ASP A 183 10.12 -3.81 4.52
CA ASP A 183 9.24 -3.02 5.38
C ASP A 183 8.37 -3.92 6.27
N LYS A 184 7.87 -5.05 5.73
CA LYS A 184 7.15 -6.04 6.54
C LYS A 184 8.01 -6.55 7.71
N VAL A 185 9.27 -6.89 7.45
CA VAL A 185 10.22 -7.34 8.48
C VAL A 185 10.50 -6.21 9.49
N TYR A 186 10.65 -4.96 9.04
CA TYR A 186 10.82 -3.82 9.91
C TYR A 186 9.65 -3.68 10.91
N TYR A 187 8.41 -3.67 10.43
CA TYR A 187 7.23 -3.55 11.30
C TYR A 187 7.02 -4.79 12.18
N LYS A 188 7.29 -6.00 11.66
CA LYS A 188 7.31 -7.24 12.46
C LYS A 188 8.24 -7.09 13.67
N ASN A 189 9.45 -6.57 13.46
CA ASN A 189 10.41 -6.37 14.54
C ASN A 189 9.92 -5.34 15.56
N LEU A 190 9.28 -4.26 15.12
CA LEU A 190 8.68 -3.27 16.02
C LEU A 190 7.57 -3.87 16.89
N ILE A 191 6.62 -4.60 16.29
CA ILE A 191 5.55 -5.30 17.03
C ILE A 191 6.18 -6.28 18.01
N SER A 192 7.11 -7.12 17.53
CA SER A 192 7.80 -8.12 18.35
C SER A 192 8.48 -7.50 19.55
N HIS A 193 9.15 -6.36 19.37
CA HIS A 193 9.77 -5.63 20.47
C HIS A 193 8.74 -5.15 21.51
N GLN A 194 7.62 -4.55 21.08
CA GLN A 194 6.56 -4.11 22.01
C GLN A 194 5.96 -5.30 22.78
N LEU A 195 5.60 -6.37 22.06
CA LEU A 195 5.05 -7.58 22.67
C LEU A 195 6.04 -8.23 23.63
N THR A 196 7.32 -8.29 23.30
CA THR A 196 8.35 -8.98 24.10
C THR A 196 8.77 -8.19 25.33
N TYR A 197 8.86 -6.86 25.26
CA TYR A 197 9.44 -6.06 26.34
C TYR A 197 8.42 -5.22 27.12
N LYS A 198 7.25 -4.94 26.55
CA LYS A 198 6.21 -4.14 27.24
C LYS A 198 5.06 -4.99 27.75
N ILE A 199 4.71 -6.04 27.01
CA ILE A 199 3.59 -6.92 27.35
C ILE A 199 4.09 -8.20 28.03
N SER A 200 4.90 -9.01 27.34
CA SER A 200 5.33 -10.37 27.76
C SER A 200 6.03 -10.48 29.11
N PRO A 201 6.86 -9.52 29.60
CA PRO A 201 7.50 -9.69 30.91
C PRO A 201 6.48 -9.77 32.05
N ASN A 202 5.27 -9.23 31.82
CA ASN A 202 4.14 -9.33 32.74
C ASN A 202 3.47 -10.71 32.70
N PHE A 203 3.70 -11.50 31.64
CA PHE A 203 3.17 -12.86 31.43
C PHE A 203 4.22 -13.94 31.69
N ASP A 204 5.51 -13.63 31.54
CA ASP A 204 6.57 -14.55 31.93
C ASP A 204 6.52 -14.84 33.43
N SER A 205 5.93 -13.96 34.25
CA SER A 205 5.58 -14.24 35.65
C SER A 205 4.52 -15.34 35.80
N ILE A 206 3.56 -15.48 34.87
CA ILE A 206 2.62 -16.61 34.81
C ILE A 206 3.39 -17.92 34.64
N SER A 207 4.46 -17.91 33.82
CA SER A 207 5.34 -19.07 33.63
C SER A 207 6.39 -19.25 34.74
N LYS A 208 6.84 -18.17 35.39
CA LYS A 208 7.85 -18.16 36.46
C LYS A 208 7.29 -18.48 37.84
N TYR A 209 5.98 -18.37 38.07
CA TYR A 209 5.30 -19.12 39.13
C TYR A 209 5.13 -20.59 38.73
N GLY A 210 6.23 -21.20 38.28
CA GLY A 210 6.39 -22.62 38.01
C GLY A 210 6.24 -23.46 39.28
N LYS A 211 5.01 -23.55 39.78
CA LYS A 211 4.44 -24.88 39.96
C LYS A 211 3.88 -25.25 38.61
N GLU A 212 4.11 -26.48 38.19
CA GLU A 212 3.39 -27.14 37.09
C GLU A 212 1.93 -26.66 37.10
N VAL A 213 1.60 -25.67 36.26
CA VAL A 213 0.21 -25.24 36.10
C VAL A 213 -0.38 -26.38 35.30
N GLU A 214 -1.05 -27.30 36.00
CA GLU A 214 -1.76 -28.39 35.35
C GLU A 214 -2.67 -27.79 34.28
N GLU A 215 -2.66 -28.43 33.12
CA GLU A 215 -3.50 -28.06 32.00
C GLU A 215 -4.95 -27.93 32.46
N CYS A 216 -5.54 -26.76 32.20
CA CYS A 216 -6.89 -26.50 32.66
C CYS A 216 -7.86 -27.48 32.00
N LYS A 217 -8.58 -28.27 32.81
CA LYS A 217 -9.54 -29.29 32.34
C LYS A 217 -10.70 -28.73 31.52
N VAL A 218 -10.88 -27.40 31.51
CA VAL A 218 -11.97 -26.73 30.79
C VAL A 218 -11.54 -26.25 29.41
N CYS A 219 -10.30 -25.74 29.27
CA CYS A 219 -9.86 -25.07 28.05
C CYS A 219 -8.52 -25.57 27.49
N GLU A 220 -7.88 -26.56 28.12
CA GLU A 220 -6.65 -27.18 27.64
C GLU A 220 -5.47 -26.19 27.50
N ILE A 221 -5.47 -25.13 28.32
CA ILE A 221 -4.43 -24.09 28.34
C ILE A 221 -3.88 -23.93 29.76
N ASN A 222 -2.56 -23.74 29.87
CA ASN A 222 -1.88 -23.41 31.11
C ASN A 222 -2.03 -21.92 31.43
N HIS A 223 -3.15 -21.53 32.03
CA HIS A 223 -3.45 -20.12 32.34
C HIS A 223 -3.47 -19.76 33.84
N GLY A 224 -3.47 -20.75 34.73
CA GLY A 224 -3.54 -20.51 36.18
C GLY A 224 -4.81 -19.74 36.55
N GLN A 225 -4.66 -18.60 37.26
CA GLN A 225 -5.76 -17.69 37.57
C GLN A 225 -5.95 -16.57 36.53
N PHE A 226 -5.07 -16.49 35.53
CA PHE A 226 -5.18 -15.48 34.49
C PHE A 226 -6.32 -15.82 33.52
N PRO A 227 -7.09 -14.84 33.01
CA PRO A 227 -8.14 -15.05 32.04
C PRO A 227 -7.68 -15.84 30.82
N ALA A 228 -8.31 -16.99 30.61
CA ALA A 228 -7.91 -17.94 29.57
C ALA A 228 -8.04 -17.32 28.16
N PHE A 229 -9.08 -16.51 27.93
CA PHE A 229 -9.32 -15.90 26.63
C PHE A 229 -8.23 -14.89 26.25
N ILE A 230 -7.76 -14.07 27.20
CA ILE A 230 -6.70 -13.08 26.97
C ILE A 230 -5.37 -13.77 26.66
N LEU A 231 -5.04 -14.83 27.43
CA LEU A 231 -3.82 -15.59 27.18
C LEU A 231 -3.85 -16.27 25.81
N LYS A 232 -5.00 -16.85 25.43
CA LYS A 232 -5.21 -17.43 24.11
C LYS A 232 -4.98 -16.40 23.01
N MET A 233 -5.59 -15.20 23.11
CA MET A 233 -5.39 -14.12 22.14
C MET A 233 -3.91 -13.76 22.01
N LEU A 234 -3.18 -13.59 23.12
CA LEU A 234 -1.75 -13.28 23.09
C LEU A 234 -0.91 -14.36 22.41
N LEU A 235 -1.21 -15.64 22.67
CA LEU A 235 -0.51 -16.77 22.04
C LEU A 235 -0.79 -16.82 20.54
N GLU A 236 -2.05 -16.64 20.13
CA GLU A 236 -2.44 -16.58 18.72
C GLU A 236 -1.75 -15.42 18.00
N THR A 237 -1.77 -14.21 18.59
CA THR A 237 -1.07 -13.03 18.05
C THR A 237 0.43 -13.29 17.86
N LYS A 238 1.09 -13.91 18.84
CA LYS A 238 2.52 -14.26 18.71
C LYS A 238 2.77 -15.25 17.57
N GLN A 239 1.92 -16.28 17.45
CA GLN A 239 2.02 -17.26 16.36
C GLN A 239 1.75 -16.65 14.99
N GLU A 240 0.79 -15.73 14.88
CA GLU A 240 0.50 -15.00 13.63
C GLU A 240 1.66 -14.08 13.24
N LEU A 241 2.30 -13.42 14.21
CA LEU A 241 3.49 -12.59 13.98
C LEU A 241 4.69 -13.39 13.45
N GLU A 242 4.87 -14.63 13.89
CA GLU A 242 5.95 -15.50 13.41
C GLU A 242 5.82 -15.86 11.92
N LYS A 243 4.59 -15.86 11.38
CA LYS A 243 4.28 -16.20 9.99
C LYS A 243 4.55 -15.08 8.97
N ILE A 244 4.76 -13.84 9.43
CA ILE A 244 5.17 -12.69 8.60
C ILE A 244 6.62 -12.84 8.17
#